data_AF-B0WDN9-F1
#
_entry.id   AF-B0WDN9-F1
#
_cell.length_a   1.000
_cell.length_b   1.000
_cell.length_c   1.000
_cell.angle_alpha   90.00
_cell.angle_beta   90.00
_cell.angle_gamma   90.00
#
_symmetry.space_group_name_H-M   'P 1'
#
loop_
_entity.id
_entity.type
_entity.pdbx_description
1 polymer ?
#
loop_
_entity_poly.entity_id
_entity_poly.type
_entity_poly.pdbx_seq_one_letter_code
_entity_poly.pdbx_strand_id
1 'polypeptide(L)'
;MVKSTLLFCLIVVIWPPQITTLQSMTFQLERVEQIGGQGLSDWQIRVRKFNRTTYSLNGTAILLQDLDDSYEGAMCSSPQVGVNYAYSSLGNNQFNEYPMKLPRKKVCRYMVEEYREYQHVWIGSSNTPQVDKGARVFCPFPKGTYWVRDMAPEADWIPPVVPTGLWRMTAY
;
A
#
# COMPACT_ATOMS: atom_id res chain seq x y z
N MET A 1 -56.41 20.64 15.14
CA MET A 1 -54.99 20.84 15.52
C MET A 1 -54.22 19.54 15.88
N VAL A 2 -54.79 18.33 15.75
CA VAL A 2 -54.16 17.07 16.23
C VAL A 2 -53.56 16.19 15.10
N LYS A 3 -53.95 16.39 13.83
CA LYS A 3 -53.52 15.54 12.70
C LYS A 3 -52.08 15.78 12.23
N SER A 4 -51.52 16.96 12.46
CA SER A 4 -50.18 17.33 11.96
C SER A 4 -49.04 16.71 12.78
N THR A 5 -49.26 16.47 14.07
CA THR A 5 -48.25 15.94 14.99
C THR A 5 -48.05 14.44 14.81
N LEU A 6 -49.11 13.70 14.51
CA LEU A 6 -49.08 12.25 14.23
C LEU A 6 -48.33 11.92 12.94
N LEU A 7 -48.45 12.77 11.91
CA LEU A 7 -47.76 12.57 10.63
C LEU A 7 -46.25 12.77 10.77
N PHE A 8 -45.83 13.74 11.59
CA PHE A 8 -44.42 14.04 11.83
C PHE A 8 -43.71 12.91 12.58
N CYS A 9 -44.38 12.31 13.57
CA CYS A 9 -43.84 11.16 14.30
C CYS A 9 -43.68 9.91 13.42
N LEU A 10 -44.57 9.68 12.45
CA LEU A 10 -44.46 8.55 11.52
C LEU A 10 -43.26 8.68 10.56
N ILE A 11 -42.93 9.90 10.12
CA ILE A 11 -41.79 10.14 9.21
C ILE A 11 -40.44 9.88 9.91
N VAL A 12 -40.33 10.21 11.19
CA VAL A 12 -39.10 9.99 11.98
C VAL A 12 -38.83 8.51 12.27
N VAL A 13 -39.87 7.67 12.32
CA VAL A 13 -39.73 6.22 12.55
C VAL A 13 -39.36 5.46 11.27
N ILE A 14 -39.73 5.98 10.09
CA ILE A 14 -39.49 5.31 8.79
C ILE A 14 -38.06 5.59 8.28
N TRP A 15 -37.44 6.70 8.68
CA TRP A 15 -36.03 7.00 8.39
C TRP A 15 -35.25 7.13 9.69
N PRO A 16 -34.79 6.01 10.29
CA PRO A 16 -33.70 6.12 11.25
C PRO A 16 -32.55 6.85 10.54
N PRO A 17 -32.00 7.94 11.12
CA PRO A 17 -30.81 8.55 10.56
C PRO A 17 -29.75 7.46 10.53
N GLN A 18 -29.33 7.06 9.32
CA GLN A 18 -28.16 6.22 9.17
C GLN A 18 -27.00 7.03 9.72
N ILE A 19 -26.65 6.79 10.98
CA ILE A 19 -25.40 7.26 11.55
C ILE A 19 -24.32 6.42 10.85
N THR A 20 -23.95 6.83 9.64
CA THR A 20 -22.73 6.36 8.99
C THR A 20 -21.60 7.00 9.78
N THR A 21 -21.07 6.28 10.75
CA THR A 21 -19.77 6.63 11.32
C THR A 21 -18.77 6.56 10.17
N LEU A 22 -18.35 7.73 9.66
CA LEU A 22 -17.19 7.85 8.78
C LEU A 22 -15.97 7.43 9.60
N GLN A 23 -15.68 6.12 9.62
CA GLN A 23 -14.41 5.63 10.15
C GLN A 23 -13.34 6.00 9.12
N SER A 24 -12.65 7.11 9.36
CA SER A 24 -11.43 7.44 8.62
C SER A 24 -10.35 6.43 9.01
N MET A 25 -9.98 5.53 8.08
CA MET A 25 -8.82 4.69 8.28
C MET A 25 -7.57 5.56 8.23
N THR A 26 -6.65 5.38 9.18
CA THR A 26 -5.36 6.05 9.19
C THR A 26 -4.26 5.02 9.03
N PHE A 27 -3.34 5.25 8.10
CA PHE A 27 -2.18 4.41 7.91
C PHE A 27 -0.94 5.09 8.47
N GLN A 28 -0.10 4.35 9.21
CA GLN A 28 1.14 4.86 9.78
C GLN A 28 2.27 3.85 9.58
N LEU A 29 3.43 4.38 9.19
CA LEU A 29 4.65 3.61 9.00
C LEU A 29 5.46 3.59 10.30
N GLU A 30 5.96 2.42 10.68
CA GLU A 30 6.85 2.27 11.84
C GLU A 30 8.30 2.04 11.43
N ARG A 31 8.56 1.02 10.61
CA ARG A 31 9.93 0.60 10.28
C ARG A 31 9.98 -0.07 8.91
N VAL A 32 11.08 0.17 8.19
CA VAL A 32 11.43 -0.50 6.94
C VAL A 32 12.88 -0.95 7.07
N GLU A 33 13.13 -2.22 6.78
CA GLU A 33 14.48 -2.80 6.80
C GLU A 33 14.65 -3.80 5.68
N GLN A 34 15.83 -3.75 5.05
CA GLN A 34 16.24 -4.76 4.11
C GLN A 34 16.93 -5.91 4.84
N ILE A 35 16.36 -7.11 4.71
CA ILE A 35 16.93 -8.34 5.26
C ILE A 35 17.38 -9.20 4.06
N GLY A 36 18.59 -8.93 3.56
CA GLY A 36 19.14 -9.64 2.40
C GLY A 36 18.76 -9.04 1.04
N GLY A 37 19.05 -9.75 -0.06
CA GLY A 37 18.70 -9.32 -1.42
C GLY A 37 19.63 -8.25 -2.03
N GLN A 38 20.79 -7.99 -1.43
CA GLN A 38 21.76 -6.98 -1.88
C GLN A 38 22.34 -7.28 -3.28
N GLY A 39 22.19 -8.51 -3.80
CA GLY A 39 22.60 -8.86 -5.16
C GLY A 39 21.67 -8.33 -6.25
N LEU A 40 20.43 -7.96 -5.89
CA LEU A 40 19.42 -7.47 -6.84
C LEU A 40 19.12 -5.99 -6.64
N SER A 41 18.92 -5.57 -5.38
CA SER A 41 18.68 -4.17 -5.06
C SER A 41 19.20 -3.82 -3.66
N ASP A 42 19.64 -2.59 -3.47
CA ASP A 42 20.08 -2.03 -2.18
C ASP A 42 19.12 -0.91 -1.76
N TRP A 43 18.45 -1.09 -0.63
CA TRP A 43 17.39 -0.24 -0.11
C TRP A 43 17.86 0.48 1.14
N GLN A 44 18.20 1.75 0.97
CA GLN A 44 18.54 2.67 2.05
C GLN A 44 17.36 3.59 2.33
N ILE A 45 16.19 3.00 2.62
CA ILE A 45 14.96 3.72 2.94
C ILE A 45 14.71 3.68 4.44
N ARG A 46 14.30 4.81 5.02
CA ARG A 46 13.98 4.94 6.44
C ARG A 46 12.64 5.60 6.64
N VAL A 47 11.98 5.20 7.72
CA VAL A 47 10.79 5.89 8.22
C VAL A 47 11.24 7.07 9.07
N ARG A 48 10.74 8.27 8.75
CA ARG A 48 11.00 9.50 9.52
C ARG A 48 9.71 10.17 9.93
N LYS A 49 9.73 10.84 11.09
CA LYS A 49 8.63 11.71 11.49
C LYS A 49 8.60 12.95 10.59
N PHE A 50 7.49 13.14 9.88
CA PHE A 50 7.29 14.30 8.99
C PHE A 50 6.59 15.44 9.74
N ASN A 51 5.52 15.12 10.49
CA ASN A 51 4.80 16.07 11.34
C ASN A 51 4.32 15.37 12.63
N ARG A 52 3.57 16.07 13.50
CA ARG A 52 3.08 15.55 14.79
C ARG A 52 2.36 14.21 14.67
N THR A 53 1.65 13.97 13.57
CA THR A 53 0.78 12.80 13.35
C THR A 53 1.19 11.90 12.18
N THR A 54 2.19 12.31 11.39
CA THR A 54 2.51 11.68 10.10
C THR A 54 3.95 11.24 10.05
N TYR A 55 4.15 9.99 9.64
CA TYR A 55 5.44 9.38 9.35
C TYR A 55 5.55 9.20 7.84
N SER A 56 6.75 9.43 7.30
CA SER A 56 7.02 9.39 5.87
C SER A 56 8.23 8.52 5.56
N LEU A 57 8.26 7.94 4.36
CA LEU A 57 9.44 7.27 3.83
C LEU A 57 10.39 8.28 3.19
N ASN A 58 11.67 8.15 3.52
CA ASN A 58 12.71 8.92 2.87
C ASN A 58 13.95 8.04 2.68
N GLY A 59 14.51 8.06 1.48
CA GLY A 59 15.75 7.38 1.17
C GLY A 59 15.89 7.02 -0.29
N THR A 60 16.81 6.10 -0.56
CA THR A 60 17.18 5.68 -1.91
C THR A 60 17.20 4.17 -2.03
N ALA A 61 16.63 3.64 -3.11
CA ALA A 61 16.75 2.25 -3.52
C ALA A 61 17.57 2.20 -4.82
N ILE A 62 18.63 1.40 -4.85
CA ILE A 62 19.46 1.17 -6.02
C ILE A 62 19.08 -0.20 -6.57
N LEU A 63 18.53 -0.22 -7.78
CA LEU A 63 18.30 -1.45 -8.52
C LEU A 63 19.54 -1.76 -9.37
N LEU A 64 20.14 -2.93 -9.17
CA LEU A 64 21.45 -3.27 -9.76
C LEU A 64 21.35 -3.84 -11.19
N GLN A 65 20.18 -4.31 -11.57
CA GLN A 65 19.94 -5.01 -12.83
C GLN A 65 18.53 -4.72 -13.36
N ASP A 66 18.38 -4.74 -14.69
CA ASP A 66 17.11 -4.51 -15.34
C ASP A 66 16.15 -5.66 -15.00
N LEU A 67 14.89 -5.34 -14.69
CA LEU A 67 13.87 -6.35 -14.41
C LEU A 67 13.00 -6.54 -15.63
N ASP A 68 12.96 -7.77 -16.12
CA ASP A 68 12.13 -8.21 -17.24
C ASP A 68 11.16 -9.33 -16.79
N ASP A 69 10.54 -9.99 -17.76
CA ASP A 69 9.59 -11.09 -17.54
C ASP A 69 10.23 -12.39 -17.02
N SER A 70 11.56 -12.43 -16.83
CA SER A 70 12.22 -13.53 -16.12
C SER A 70 12.04 -13.43 -14.61
N TYR A 71 11.61 -12.26 -14.11
CA TYR A 71 11.30 -12.02 -12.70
C TYR A 71 9.80 -12.15 -12.45
N GLU A 72 9.43 -13.03 -11.51
CA GLU A 72 8.05 -13.24 -11.03
C GLU A 72 7.94 -12.90 -9.55
N GLY A 73 6.94 -12.11 -9.18
CA GLY A 73 6.73 -11.74 -7.78
C GLY A 73 5.63 -10.72 -7.56
N ALA A 74 5.22 -10.56 -6.31
CA ALA A 74 4.27 -9.51 -5.89
C ALA A 74 4.94 -8.13 -5.72
N MET A 75 6.27 -8.08 -5.78
CA MET A 75 7.09 -6.87 -5.70
C MET A 75 8.29 -7.00 -6.65
N CYS A 76 8.74 -5.88 -7.22
CA CYS A 76 9.77 -5.80 -8.26
C CYS A 76 11.20 -6.07 -7.73
N SER A 77 11.40 -7.02 -6.81
CA SER A 77 12.68 -7.16 -6.10
C SER A 77 13.28 -8.57 -6.05
N SER A 78 12.71 -9.60 -6.71
CA SER A 78 13.37 -10.92 -6.98
C SER A 78 12.46 -11.90 -7.74
N PRO A 79 13.02 -12.90 -8.48
CA PRO A 79 12.27 -13.77 -9.39
C PRO A 79 11.39 -14.83 -8.71
N GLN A 80 11.42 -14.93 -7.37
CA GLN A 80 10.52 -15.79 -6.59
C GLN A 80 9.88 -15.03 -5.42
N VAL A 81 9.63 -13.72 -5.56
CA VAL A 81 9.20 -12.93 -4.39
C VAL A 81 7.76 -13.19 -3.99
N GLY A 82 7.60 -13.83 -2.83
CA GLY A 82 6.33 -13.87 -2.11
C GLY A 82 6.27 -12.73 -1.09
N VAL A 83 5.06 -12.25 -0.79
CA VAL A 83 4.83 -11.37 0.35
C VAL A 83 4.01 -12.15 1.37
N ASN A 84 4.56 -12.28 2.57
CA ASN A 84 3.84 -12.78 3.74
C ASN A 84 3.38 -11.60 4.59
N TYR A 85 2.15 -11.69 5.09
CA TYR A 85 1.56 -10.73 5.98
C TYR A 85 1.41 -11.35 7.35
N ALA A 86 1.79 -10.60 8.38
CA ALA A 86 1.52 -10.97 9.75
C ALA A 86 0.84 -9.81 10.46
N TYR A 87 -0.11 -10.12 11.33
CA TYR A 87 -1.02 -9.16 11.95
C TYR A 87 -0.99 -9.30 13.46
N SER A 88 -1.02 -8.17 14.17
CA SER A 88 -1.15 -8.08 15.62
C SER A 88 -2.26 -7.11 15.98
N SER A 89 -3.34 -7.63 16.59
CA SER A 89 -4.49 -6.83 17.03
C SER A 89 -4.21 -5.99 18.28
N LEU A 90 -3.32 -6.47 19.16
CA LEU A 90 -3.04 -5.87 20.48
C LEU A 90 -1.82 -4.95 20.49
N GLY A 91 -1.09 -4.86 19.38
CA GLY A 91 0.12 -4.03 19.30
C GLY A 91 1.26 -4.48 20.22
N ASN A 92 1.23 -5.72 20.71
CA ASN A 92 2.19 -6.26 21.68
C ASN A 92 3.36 -7.01 21.01
N ASN A 93 3.67 -6.69 19.74
CA ASN A 93 4.68 -7.36 18.91
C ASN A 93 4.49 -8.88 18.73
N GLN A 94 3.32 -9.43 19.08
CA GLN A 94 2.95 -10.81 18.76
C GLN A 94 2.19 -10.82 17.44
N PHE A 95 2.87 -11.23 16.38
CA PHE A 95 2.33 -11.27 15.03
C PHE A 95 1.91 -12.69 14.65
N ASN A 96 0.65 -12.83 14.24
CA ASN A 96 0.13 -14.08 13.67
C ASN A 96 0.14 -13.97 12.14
N GLU A 97 0.49 -15.05 11.44
CA GLU A 97 0.42 -15.07 9.98
C GLU A 97 -1.02 -14.85 9.51
N TYR A 98 -1.20 -13.88 8.63
CA TYR A 98 -2.49 -13.53 8.07
C TYR A 98 -2.61 -14.12 6.67
N PRO A 99 -3.71 -14.81 6.33
CA PRO A 99 -3.85 -15.57 5.08
C PRO A 99 -4.14 -14.70 3.85
N MET A 100 -3.57 -13.49 3.79
CA MET A 100 -3.59 -12.65 2.59
C MET A 100 -2.42 -13.02 1.69
N LYS A 101 -2.70 -13.23 0.41
CA LYS A 101 -1.68 -13.51 -0.60
C LYS A 101 -1.84 -12.51 -1.73
N LEU A 102 -0.73 -11.93 -2.15
CA LEU A 102 -0.70 -11.20 -3.41
C LEU A 102 -0.50 -12.19 -4.56
N PRO A 103 -1.19 -11.98 -5.70
CA PRO A 103 -0.98 -12.80 -6.88
C PRO A 103 0.45 -12.62 -7.39
N ARG A 104 1.15 -13.74 -7.64
CA ARG A 104 2.47 -13.71 -8.27
C ARG A 104 2.27 -13.44 -9.76
N LYS A 105 2.80 -12.32 -10.23
CA LYS A 105 2.79 -11.94 -11.65
C LYS A 105 4.21 -11.65 -12.11
N LYS A 106 4.43 -11.78 -13.42
CA LYS A 106 5.68 -11.31 -14.04
C LYS A 106 5.77 -9.80 -13.93
N VAL A 107 6.98 -9.27 -13.75
CA VAL A 107 7.22 -7.83 -13.54
C VAL A 107 6.58 -6.97 -14.63
N CYS A 108 6.74 -7.32 -15.91
CA CYS A 108 6.21 -6.49 -17.01
C CYS A 108 4.67 -6.42 -16.98
N ARG A 109 4.04 -7.55 -16.63
CA ARG A 109 2.59 -7.63 -16.50
C ARG A 109 2.08 -6.87 -15.27
N TYR A 110 2.77 -7.03 -14.14
CA TYR A 110 2.49 -6.30 -12.90
C TYR A 110 2.52 -4.78 -13.11
N MET A 111 3.49 -4.28 -13.88
CA MET A 111 3.64 -2.84 -14.12
C MET A 111 2.44 -2.22 -14.86
N VAL A 112 1.84 -2.98 -15.78
CA VAL A 112 0.71 -2.51 -16.60
C VAL A 112 -0.65 -2.77 -15.93
N GLU A 113 -0.80 -3.90 -15.24
CA GLU A 113 -2.07 -4.32 -14.63
C GLU A 113 -2.26 -3.71 -13.24
N GLU A 114 -1.27 -3.78 -12.35
CA GLU A 114 -1.38 -3.32 -10.96
C GLU A 114 -0.71 -1.97 -10.71
N TYR A 115 0.59 -1.85 -10.98
CA TYR A 115 1.36 -0.65 -10.61
C TYR A 115 0.74 0.60 -11.22
N ARG A 116 0.28 0.52 -12.47
CA ARG A 116 -0.40 1.61 -13.17
C ARG A 116 -1.63 2.16 -12.43
N GLU A 117 -2.37 1.32 -11.71
CA GLU A 117 -3.55 1.74 -10.93
C GLU A 117 -3.12 2.49 -9.66
N TYR A 118 -2.05 2.03 -9.02
CA TYR A 118 -1.53 2.57 -7.75
C TYR A 118 -0.37 3.56 -7.91
N GLN A 119 0.05 3.89 -9.15
CA GLN A 119 1.21 4.76 -9.39
C GLN A 119 1.01 6.17 -8.80
N HIS A 120 -0.24 6.61 -8.62
CA HIS A 120 -0.61 7.87 -7.99
C HIS A 120 -0.06 8.04 -6.57
N VAL A 121 0.17 6.94 -5.85
CA VAL A 121 0.76 6.93 -4.51
C VAL A 121 2.22 7.41 -4.51
N TRP A 122 2.91 7.29 -5.65
CA TRP A 122 4.32 7.63 -5.80
C TRP A 122 4.57 8.96 -6.50
N ILE A 123 3.54 9.55 -7.13
CA ILE A 123 3.65 10.80 -7.87
C ILE A 123 4.12 11.92 -6.95
N GLY A 124 5.13 12.67 -7.39
CA GLY A 124 5.71 13.78 -6.62
C GLY A 124 6.62 13.37 -5.46
N SER A 125 6.58 12.11 -5.04
CA SER A 125 7.38 11.58 -3.92
C SER A 125 8.48 10.62 -4.36
N SER A 126 8.53 10.22 -5.64
CA SER A 126 9.55 9.33 -6.19
C SER A 126 9.81 9.59 -7.69
N ASN A 127 10.96 9.13 -8.20
CA ASN A 127 11.29 9.08 -9.63
C ASN A 127 10.99 7.70 -10.25
N THR A 128 10.11 6.91 -9.65
CA THR A 128 9.69 5.64 -10.25
C THR A 128 9.02 5.88 -11.61
N PRO A 129 9.22 4.97 -12.58
CA PRO A 129 8.69 5.16 -13.92
C PRO A 129 7.17 5.24 -13.93
N GLN A 130 6.62 6.23 -14.62
CA GLN A 130 5.17 6.34 -14.79
C GLN A 130 4.72 5.50 -15.98
N VAL A 131 3.63 4.75 -15.81
CA VAL A 131 3.08 3.87 -16.84
C VAL A 131 1.82 4.51 -17.41
N ASP A 132 1.82 4.79 -18.71
CA ASP A 132 0.66 5.38 -19.37
C ASP A 132 -0.56 4.46 -19.32
N LYS A 133 -1.76 5.06 -19.21
CA LYS A 133 -3.03 4.31 -19.20
C LYS A 133 -3.22 3.39 -20.42
N GLY A 134 -2.69 3.78 -21.57
CA GLY A 134 -2.76 3.01 -22.82
C GLY A 134 -1.60 2.02 -23.03
N ALA A 135 -0.59 1.99 -22.17
CA ALA A 135 0.53 1.08 -22.31
C ALA A 135 0.06 -0.37 -22.15
N ARG A 136 0.46 -1.23 -23.09
CA ARG A 136 0.19 -2.69 -23.03
C ARG A 136 1.41 -3.48 -22.54
N VAL A 137 2.59 -2.89 -22.62
CA VAL A 137 3.86 -3.47 -22.22
C VAL A 137 4.67 -2.37 -21.53
N PHE A 138 5.17 -2.67 -20.34
CA PHE A 138 6.11 -1.81 -19.62
C PHE A 138 7.28 -2.67 -19.17
N CYS A 139 8.31 -2.77 -20.02
CA CYS A 139 9.55 -3.49 -19.71
C CYS A 139 10.69 -3.15 -20.70
N PRO A 140 11.95 -3.29 -20.28
CA PRO A 140 12.37 -3.66 -18.91
C PRO A 140 12.13 -2.53 -17.91
N PHE A 141 11.93 -2.87 -16.63
CA PHE A 141 12.04 -1.89 -15.56
C PHE A 141 13.52 -1.55 -15.38
N PRO A 142 13.94 -0.31 -15.67
CA PRO A 142 15.35 0.00 -15.83
C PRO A 142 16.09 -0.06 -14.51
N LYS A 143 17.32 -0.59 -14.52
CA LYS A 143 18.24 -0.46 -13.39
C LYS A 143 18.60 1.00 -13.15
N GLY A 144 18.94 1.32 -11.91
CA GLY A 144 19.31 2.68 -11.54
C GLY A 144 18.93 3.03 -10.12
N THR A 145 19.08 4.32 -9.81
CA THR A 145 18.80 4.84 -8.47
C THR A 145 17.41 5.46 -8.44
N TYR A 146 16.56 4.86 -7.61
CA TYR A 146 15.24 5.35 -7.30
C TYR A 146 15.26 6.02 -5.93
N TRP A 147 14.74 7.23 -5.85
CA TRP A 147 14.61 7.95 -4.58
C TRP A 147 13.15 8.00 -4.17
N VAL A 148 12.95 8.07 -2.86
CA VAL A 148 11.67 8.34 -2.23
C VAL A 148 11.88 9.51 -1.26
N ARG A 149 11.08 10.56 -1.41
CA ARG A 149 11.14 11.76 -0.56
C ARG A 149 9.76 12.03 0.00
N ASP A 150 9.68 11.90 1.32
CA ASP A 150 8.54 12.35 2.12
C ASP A 150 7.22 11.71 1.71
N MET A 151 7.31 10.47 1.22
CA MET A 151 6.16 9.68 0.83
C MET A 151 5.40 9.29 2.10
N ALA A 152 4.22 9.89 2.26
CA ALA A 152 3.29 9.59 3.33
C ALA A 152 2.05 8.92 2.72
N PRO A 153 1.90 7.60 2.87
CA PRO A 153 0.77 6.88 2.28
C PRO A 153 -0.54 7.25 2.96
N GLU A 154 -1.53 7.62 2.14
CA GLU A 154 -2.93 7.75 2.52
C GLU A 154 -3.58 6.35 2.62
N ALA A 155 -4.68 6.22 3.37
CA ALA A 155 -5.30 4.91 3.60
C ALA A 155 -6.20 4.43 2.45
N ASP A 156 -6.41 5.25 1.42
CA ASP A 156 -7.40 5.03 0.37
C ASP A 156 -7.16 3.78 -0.49
N TRP A 157 -5.91 3.31 -0.58
CA TRP A 157 -5.55 2.10 -1.32
C TRP A 157 -5.74 0.80 -0.52
N ILE A 158 -6.05 0.90 0.78
CA ILE A 158 -6.20 -0.25 1.68
C ILE A 158 -7.67 -0.70 1.67
N PRO A 159 -7.97 -1.96 1.30
CA PRO A 159 -9.33 -2.47 1.32
C PRO A 159 -9.96 -2.40 2.74
N PRO A 160 -11.24 -2.01 2.88
CA PRO A 160 -11.91 -1.92 4.19
C PRO A 160 -12.00 -3.24 4.97
N VAL A 161 -11.77 -4.38 4.31
CA VAL A 161 -11.74 -5.71 4.93
C VAL A 161 -10.47 -5.96 5.76
N VAL A 162 -9.42 -5.15 5.57
CA VAL A 162 -8.17 -5.26 6.31
C VAL A 162 -8.39 -4.78 7.75
N PRO A 163 -8.26 -5.65 8.78
CA PRO A 163 -8.49 -5.25 10.16
C PRO A 163 -7.47 -4.22 10.66
N THR A 164 -7.92 -3.35 11.56
CA THR A 164 -7.09 -2.34 12.22
C THR A 164 -6.12 -2.98 13.21
N GLY A 165 -4.83 -2.65 13.12
CA GLY A 165 -3.80 -3.13 14.05
C GLY A 165 -2.40 -2.94 13.48
N LEU A 166 -1.41 -3.60 14.08
CA LEU A 166 -0.05 -3.60 13.54
C LEU A 166 0.09 -4.67 12.47
N TRP A 167 0.69 -4.30 11.35
CA TRP A 167 0.95 -5.16 10.22
C TRP A 167 2.44 -5.26 9.94
N ARG A 168 2.91 -6.49 9.74
CA ARG A 168 4.27 -6.78 9.29
C ARG A 168 4.21 -7.43 7.92
N MET A 169 4.90 -6.83 6.96
CA MET A 169 5.03 -7.35 5.61
C MET A 169 6.46 -7.86 5.43
N THR A 170 6.62 -9.08 4.95
CA THR A 170 7.92 -9.66 4.65
C THR A 170 7.93 -10.13 3.20
N ALA A 171 8.79 -9.52 2.40
CA ALA A 171 9.13 -10.01 1.06
C ALA A 171 10.34 -10.96 1.17
N TYR A 172 10.25 -12.13 0.54
CA TYR A 172 11.30 -13.15 0.50
C TYR A 172 11.50 -13.65 -0.92
#